data_AF-A0A1V3TTF3-F1
#
_entry.id   AF-A0A1V3TTF3-F1
#
_cell.length_a   1.000
_cell.length_b   1.000
_cell.length_c   1.000
_cell.angle_alpha   90.00
_cell.angle_beta   90.00
_cell.angle_gamma   90.00
#
_symmetry.space_group_name_H-M   'P 1'
#
loop_
_entity.id
_entity.type
_entity.pdbx_description
1 polymer ?
#
loop_
_entity_poly.entity_id
_entity_poly.type
_entity_poly.pdbx_seq_one_letter_code
_entity_poly.pdbx_strand_id
1 'polypeptide(L)'
;MLGKLKKIIGKSETKSVKEDSLTLVNNAPKMIEALGSSENITVVDACITRLRVSLKDIKKVDKTQLKKLGAVDVVTVGSQIQVILGTIAPSLRDEINKILNR
;
A
#
# COMPACT_ATOMS: atom_id res chain seq x y z
N MET A 1 -5.26 -19.04 -51.72
CA MET A 1 -4.78 -19.39 -50.37
C MET A 1 -5.16 -18.26 -49.43
N LEU A 2 -6.31 -18.40 -48.77
CA LEU A 2 -6.84 -17.47 -47.78
C LEU A 2 -6.01 -17.53 -46.50
N GLY A 3 -5.75 -16.37 -45.89
CA GLY A 3 -5.37 -16.28 -44.49
C GLY A 3 -3.95 -15.76 -44.24
N LYS A 4 -3.83 -14.49 -43.86
CA LYS A 4 -4.05 -14.06 -42.48
C LYS A 4 -3.87 -12.53 -42.39
N LEU A 5 -4.98 -11.81 -42.43
CA LEU A 5 -5.13 -10.53 -41.73
C LEU A 5 -4.99 -10.82 -40.23
N LYS A 6 -3.76 -10.70 -39.71
CA LYS A 6 -3.53 -10.81 -38.26
C LYS A 6 -3.72 -9.43 -37.62
N LYS A 7 -5.00 -9.09 -37.47
CA LYS A 7 -5.61 -8.32 -36.38
C LYS A 7 -4.61 -7.57 -35.47
N ILE A 8 -4.49 -6.27 -35.73
CA ILE A 8 -3.98 -5.25 -34.80
C ILE A 8 -4.97 -5.17 -33.65
N ILE A 9 -4.60 -5.64 -32.45
CA ILE A 9 -5.21 -5.20 -31.18
C ILE A 9 -4.07 -5.08 -30.16
N GLY A 10 -4.00 -3.90 -29.54
CA GLY A 10 -2.91 -3.40 -28.72
C GLY A 10 -2.57 -4.27 -27.52
N LYS A 11 -1.26 -4.45 -27.32
CA LYS A 11 -0.63 -5.04 -26.15
C LYS A 11 0.34 -4.02 -25.57
N SER A 12 -0.19 -3.04 -24.87
CA SER A 12 0.55 -2.07 -24.05
C SER A 12 -0.50 -1.44 -23.14
N GLU A 13 -0.70 -1.90 -21.89
CA GLU A 13 -0.22 -1.14 -20.71
C GLU A 13 -0.40 -1.92 -19.37
N THR A 14 -0.62 -3.24 -19.39
CA THR A 14 -1.15 -3.96 -18.20
C THR A 14 -0.14 -4.69 -17.29
N LYS A 15 1.17 -4.66 -17.58
CA LYS A 15 2.16 -5.45 -16.82
C LYS A 15 2.79 -4.73 -15.61
N SER A 16 3.18 -3.46 -15.75
CA SER A 16 3.97 -2.77 -14.71
C SER A 16 3.16 -2.47 -13.44
N VAL A 17 1.91 -2.03 -13.58
CA VAL A 17 1.08 -1.58 -12.45
C VAL A 17 0.67 -2.72 -11.51
N LYS A 18 0.49 -3.94 -12.04
CA LYS A 18 0.10 -5.11 -11.23
C LYS A 18 1.24 -5.63 -10.36
N GLU A 19 2.46 -5.58 -10.87
CA GLU A 19 3.66 -6.08 -10.18
C GLU A 19 4.04 -5.18 -8.99
N ASP A 20 3.98 -3.86 -9.19
CA ASP A 20 4.19 -2.88 -8.12
C ASP A 20 3.11 -3.00 -7.03
N SER A 21 1.85 -3.14 -7.45
CA SER A 21 0.71 -3.31 -6.54
C SER A 21 0.85 -4.57 -5.66
N LEU A 22 1.23 -5.70 -6.27
CA LEU A 22 1.44 -6.95 -5.54
C LEU A 22 2.64 -6.86 -4.60
N THR A 23 3.71 -6.19 -5.03
CA THR A 23 4.90 -5.96 -4.21
C THR A 23 4.59 -5.13 -2.96
N LEU A 24 3.76 -4.09 -3.08
CA LEU A 24 3.32 -3.28 -1.95
C LEU A 24 2.52 -4.09 -0.93
N VAL A 25 1.58 -4.92 -1.38
CA VAL A 25 0.80 -5.80 -0.51
C VAL A 25 1.70 -6.83 0.19
N ASN A 26 2.64 -7.43 -0.53
CA ASN A 26 3.61 -8.37 0.05
C ASN A 26 4.54 -7.72 1.09
N ASN A 27 4.73 -6.40 1.01
CA ASN A 27 5.51 -5.63 1.99
C ASN A 27 4.68 -5.23 3.23
N ALA A 28 3.42 -5.65 3.37
CA ALA A 28 2.58 -5.34 4.54
C ALA A 28 3.26 -5.60 5.90
N PRO A 29 4.01 -6.72 6.13
CA PRO A 29 4.74 -6.92 7.38
C PRO A 29 5.78 -5.82 7.66
N LYS A 30 6.54 -5.40 6.63
CA LYS A 30 7.54 -4.33 6.74
C LYS A 30 6.88 -2.97 6.96
N MET A 31 5.69 -2.75 6.40
CA MET A 31 4.90 -1.53 6.67
C MET A 31 4.48 -1.48 8.15
N ILE A 32 4.07 -2.60 8.73
CA ILE A 32 3.72 -2.71 10.16
C ILE A 32 4.93 -2.41 11.04
N GLU A 33 6.11 -2.95 10.71
CA GLU A 33 7.36 -2.64 11.39
C GLU A 33 7.70 -1.15 11.31
N ALA A 34 7.59 -0.53 10.13
CA ALA A 34 7.84 0.89 9.93
C ALA A 34 6.81 1.79 10.64
N LEU A 35 5.61 1.28 10.94
CA LEU A 35 4.61 1.95 11.79
C LEU A 35 4.90 1.79 13.29
N GLY A 36 5.98 1.11 13.66
CA GLY A 36 6.49 1.00 15.02
C GLY A 36 6.11 -0.30 15.76
N SER A 37 5.62 -1.32 15.04
CA SER A 37 5.08 -2.64 15.50
C SER A 37 3.56 -2.77 15.46
N SER A 38 3.08 -4.02 15.46
CA SER A 38 1.66 -4.38 15.53
C SER A 38 0.96 -3.81 16.78
N GLU A 39 1.67 -3.78 17.91
CA GLU A 39 1.17 -3.25 19.18
C GLU A 39 0.99 -1.72 19.16
N ASN A 40 1.73 -1.02 18.30
CA ASN A 40 1.62 0.43 18.15
C ASN A 40 0.37 0.82 17.35
N ILE A 41 -0.15 -0.09 16.52
CA ILE A 41 -1.29 0.17 15.62
C ILE A 41 -2.60 -0.06 16.37
N THR A 42 -3.46 0.96 16.41
CA THR A 42 -4.80 0.88 17.01
C THR A 42 -5.89 0.65 15.97
N VAL A 43 -5.86 1.40 14.86
CA VAL A 43 -6.84 1.29 13.76
C VAL A 43 -6.12 1.39 12.43
N VAL A 44 -6.51 0.57 11.46
CA VAL A 44 -6.08 0.65 10.07
C VAL A 44 -7.32 0.79 9.19
N ASP A 45 -7.41 1.90 8.49
CA ASP A 45 -8.46 2.19 7.53
C ASP A 45 -7.85 2.71 6.23
N ALA A 46 -8.64 2.81 5.16
CA ALA A 46 -8.18 3.37 3.90
C ALA A 46 -9.31 4.08 3.16
N CYS A 47 -8.96 5.20 2.52
CA CYS A 47 -9.74 5.71 1.40
C CYS A 47 -9.23 5.07 0.09
N ILE A 48 -9.52 5.69 -1.05
CA ILE A 48 -9.03 5.21 -2.35
C ILE A 48 -7.49 5.28 -2.43
N THR A 49 -6.88 6.40 -2.03
CA THR A 49 -5.46 6.66 -2.29
C THR A 49 -4.57 6.69 -1.05
N ARG A 50 -5.15 6.60 0.15
CA ARG A 50 -4.44 6.78 1.41
C ARG A 50 -4.80 5.69 2.41
N LEU A 51 -3.79 5.07 2.97
CA LEU A 51 -3.88 4.24 4.17
C LEU A 51 -3.85 5.19 5.38
N ARG A 52 -4.80 5.04 6.29
CA ARG A 52 -5.00 5.86 7.49
C ARG A 52 -4.76 4.97 8.70
N VAL A 53 -3.71 5.25 9.46
CA VAL A 53 -3.28 4.43 10.59
C VAL A 53 -3.28 5.24 11.87
N SER A 54 -4.18 4.90 12.79
CA SER A 54 -4.17 5.45 14.13
C SER A 54 -3.18 4.67 14.98
N LEU A 55 -2.36 5.39 15.76
CA LEU A 55 -1.24 4.82 16.50
C LEU A 55 -1.30 5.21 17.99
N LYS A 56 -0.68 4.39 18.84
CA LYS A 56 -0.43 4.74 20.25
C LYS A 56 0.66 5.80 20.37
N ASP A 57 1.73 5.64 19.60
CA ASP A 57 2.86 6.58 19.57
C ASP A 57 3.36 6.83 18.14
N ILE A 58 3.12 8.05 17.66
CA ILE A 58 3.57 8.53 16.34
C ILE A 58 5.09 8.69 16.24
N LYS A 59 5.83 8.75 17.35
CA LYS A 59 7.29 8.91 17.34
C LYS A 59 8.02 7.61 16.95
N LYS A 60 7.34 6.47 17.06
CA LYS A 60 7.88 5.15 16.65
C LYS A 60 7.81 4.90 15.14
N VAL A 61 7.28 5.85 14.38
CA VAL A 61 7.04 5.71 12.94
C VAL A 61 8.30 6.07 12.15
N ASP A 62 8.79 5.13 11.35
CA ASP A 62 9.83 5.36 10.36
C ASP A 62 9.22 5.80 9.02
N LYS A 63 9.05 7.11 8.87
CA LYS A 63 8.54 7.72 7.63
C LYS A 63 9.46 7.48 6.43
N THR A 64 10.77 7.35 6.66
CA THR A 64 11.75 7.12 5.59
C THR A 64 11.59 5.71 5.05
N GLN A 65 11.43 4.73 5.93
CA GLN A 65 11.19 3.34 5.53
C GLN A 65 9.84 3.18 4.82
N LEU A 66 8.77 3.85 5.28
CA LEU A 66 7.48 3.85 4.57
C LEU A 66 7.60 4.36 3.13
N LYS A 67 8.38 5.42 2.90
CA LYS A 67 8.66 5.93 1.55
C LYS A 67 9.47 4.93 0.71
N LYS A 68 10.49 4.29 1.29
CA LYS A 68 11.28 3.23 0.62
C LYS A 68 10.44 2.00 0.25
N LEU A 69 9.43 1.69 1.07
CA LEU A 69 8.49 0.61 0.82
C LEU A 69 7.42 0.99 -0.21
N GLY A 70 7.46 2.21 -0.77
CA GLY A 70 6.66 2.64 -1.91
C GLY A 70 5.55 3.65 -1.58
N ALA A 71 5.54 4.22 -0.38
CA ALA A 71 4.73 5.41 -0.11
C ALA A 71 5.22 6.60 -0.94
N VAL A 72 4.29 7.23 -1.66
CA VAL A 72 4.54 8.50 -2.35
C VAL A 72 4.83 9.60 -1.32
N ASP A 73 4.01 9.65 -0.26
CA ASP A 73 4.24 10.55 0.86
C ASP A 73 3.63 10.02 2.16
N VAL A 74 4.06 10.59 3.29
CA VAL A 74 3.63 10.21 4.63
C VAL A 74 3.38 11.47 5.46
N VAL A 75 2.12 11.70 5.81
CA VAL A 75 1.70 12.88 6.56
C VAL A 75 1.18 12.51 7.94
N THR A 76 1.37 13.40 8.90
CA THR A 76 0.82 13.26 10.26
C THR A 76 -0.37 14.19 10.39
N VAL A 77 -1.51 13.65 10.82
CA VAL A 77 -2.75 14.41 11.05
C VAL A 77 -3.28 14.06 12.44
N GLY A 78 -3.12 14.96 13.41
CA GLY A 78 -3.41 14.68 14.81
C GLY A 78 -2.59 13.49 15.32
N SER A 79 -3.26 12.46 15.82
CA SER A 79 -2.66 11.20 16.28
C SER A 79 -2.57 10.10 15.20
N GLN A 80 -2.83 10.45 13.94
CA GLN A 80 -2.87 9.50 12.82
C GLN A 80 -1.72 9.73 11.83
N ILE A 81 -1.22 8.64 11.25
CA ILE A 81 -0.36 8.67 10.07
C ILE A 81 -1.21 8.37 8.83
N GLN A 82 -1.07 9.17 7.79
CA GLN A 82 -1.63 8.86 6.47
C GLN A 82 -0.49 8.56 5.49
N VAL A 83 -0.52 7.36 4.91
CA VAL A 83 0.45 6.88 3.93
C VAL A 83 -0.22 6.94 2.56
N ILE A 84 0.31 7.77 1.66
CA ILE A 84 -0.23 7.97 0.32
C ILE A 84 0.44 6.97 -0.62
N LEU A 85 -0.33 6.01 -1.14
CA LEU A 85 0.15 4.86 -1.93
C LEU A 85 -0.62 4.70 -3.26
N GLY A 86 -1.61 5.55 -3.51
CA GLY A 86 -2.50 5.40 -4.67
C GLY A 86 -3.55 4.32 -4.45
N THR A 87 -4.15 3.82 -5.53
CA THR A 87 -5.34 2.94 -5.52
C THR A 87 -5.13 1.59 -4.82
N ILE A 88 -3.91 1.27 -4.41
CA ILE A 88 -3.56 0.06 -3.65
C ILE A 88 -3.89 0.17 -2.16
N ALA A 89 -4.17 1.37 -1.64
CA ALA A 89 -4.39 1.59 -0.22
C ALA A 89 -5.48 0.68 0.40
N PRO A 90 -6.66 0.45 -0.24
CA PRO A 90 -7.66 -0.49 0.29
C PRO A 90 -7.14 -1.93 0.41
N SER A 91 -6.44 -2.43 -0.62
CA SER A 91 -5.89 -3.79 -0.58
C SER A 91 -4.81 -3.95 0.47
N LEU A 92 -3.96 -2.93 0.65
CA LEU A 92 -2.94 -2.95 1.70
C LEU A 92 -3.55 -2.89 3.10
N ARG A 93 -4.64 -2.12 3.29
CA ARG A 93 -5.42 -2.14 4.55
C ARG A 93 -5.90 -3.55 4.85
N ASP A 94 -6.50 -4.23 3.88
CA ASP A 94 -7.05 -5.57 4.07
C ASP A 94 -5.97 -6.58 4.45
N GLU A 95 -4.81 -6.53 3.80
CA GLU A 95 -3.69 -7.42 4.13
C GLU A 95 -3.11 -7.11 5.52
N ILE A 96 -2.95 -5.84 5.88
CA ILE A 96 -2.49 -5.45 7.21
C ILE A 96 -3.47 -5.91 8.28
N ASN A 97 -4.77 -5.67 8.10
CA ASN A 97 -5.81 -6.07 9.06
C ASN A 97 -5.87 -7.59 9.22
N LYS A 98 -5.72 -8.34 8.12
CA LYS A 98 -5.57 -9.79 8.15
C LYS A 98 -4.35 -10.24 8.96
N ILE A 99 -3.17 -9.63 8.76
CA ILE A 99 -1.97 -9.94 9.56
C ILE A 99 -2.18 -9.61 11.04
N LEU A 100 -2.91 -8.53 11.34
CA LEU A 100 -3.17 -8.06 12.70
C LEU A 100 -4.38 -8.74 13.36
N ASN A 101 -5.06 -9.66 12.68
CA ASN A 101 -6.28 -10.35 13.12
C ASN A 101 -7.38 -9.39 13.60
N ARG A 102 -7.70 -8.33 12.82
CA ARG A 102 -8.74 -7.36 13.15
C ARG A 102 -9.53 -6.90 11.92
#